data_AF-A0A7M3Y3Z2-F1
#
_entry.id   AF-A0A7M3Y3Z2-F1
#
_cell.length_a   1.000
_cell.length_b   1.000
_cell.length_c   1.000
_cell.angle_alpha   90.00
_cell.angle_beta   90.00
_cell.angle_gamma   90.00
#
_symmetry.space_group_name_H-M   'P 1'
#
loop_
_entity.id
_entity.type
_entity.pdbx_description
1 polymer ?
#
loop_
_entity_poly.entity_id
_entity_poly.type
_entity_poly.pdbx_seq_one_letter_code
_entity_poly.pdbx_strand_id
1 'polypeptide(L)'
;WDGGFVCTGTEAKVPDEWLESSLDNASVTFNGEDIRWSKGLEKEIVENEKITDSGWLKLDFGDVVVGLCSSSLSKTNDAPFVPSIALGMMPPKLSAIADAEWMWRPKGWPEDRELPEEGKERLNEVIHAWMNLALPDDKIVRACKNSILSSIEEGFVSGNYWFPADSQEDLLAHLQGSDDERGALAVILDSLENGFYVRSDGVVLESDNDVIRFDDSSCHPILISLWDEHGLDVLEELYGIVGEEAEEILARQRKRKQGFGAFLRELGENLSTTKRLDRLPWESNTLPSPLGFADNLVRSAVENGIASTVSKARKGKGLDMAMGWAWLNVHNRTESDAWRFDGSSRDKGGDWVPALQALWDAAEDLLLKDNLDAIEDYKAAMGWLAEITGSQWREDKTK
;
A
#
# COMPACT_ATOMS: atom_id res chain seq x y z
N TRP A 1 -30.13 -35.03 -29.25
CA TRP A 1 -29.54 -36.11 -30.04
C TRP A 1 -30.66 -37.00 -30.59
N ASP A 2 -30.52 -37.48 -31.83
CA ASP A 2 -31.62 -38.11 -32.57
C ASP A 2 -31.71 -39.63 -32.40
N GLY A 3 -30.74 -40.27 -31.75
CA GLY A 3 -30.74 -41.72 -31.56
C GLY A 3 -31.51 -42.23 -30.32
N GLY A 4 -32.24 -41.36 -29.61
CA GLY A 4 -33.26 -41.78 -28.63
C GLY A 4 -32.77 -41.95 -27.18
N PHE A 5 -32.99 -43.12 -26.57
CA PHE A 5 -32.59 -43.41 -25.18
C PHE A 5 -31.70 -44.65 -25.16
N VAL A 6 -30.55 -44.56 -24.48
CA VAL A 6 -29.57 -45.64 -24.34
C VAL A 6 -29.34 -45.91 -22.86
N CYS A 7 -29.42 -47.17 -22.45
CA CYS A 7 -29.05 -47.61 -21.11
C CYS A 7 -27.62 -48.17 -21.15
N THR A 8 -26.68 -47.48 -20.50
CA THR A 8 -25.25 -47.87 -20.48
C THR A 8 -24.92 -48.90 -19.40
N GLY A 9 -25.90 -49.26 -18.55
CA GLY A 9 -25.74 -50.28 -17.51
C GLY A 9 -25.01 -49.76 -16.28
N THR A 10 -23.94 -50.45 -15.87
CA THR A 10 -23.17 -50.11 -14.65
C THR A 10 -21.98 -49.20 -14.93
N GLU A 11 -21.52 -49.16 -16.18
CA GLU A 11 -20.48 -48.25 -16.64
C GLU A 11 -21.14 -47.07 -17.36
N ALA A 12 -20.78 -45.86 -16.98
CA ALA A 12 -21.35 -44.63 -17.53
C ALA A 12 -20.66 -44.24 -18.86
N LYS A 13 -20.41 -45.21 -19.75
CA LYS A 13 -19.82 -44.94 -21.07
C LYS A 13 -20.91 -44.42 -22.01
N VAL A 14 -20.92 -43.12 -22.25
CA VAL A 14 -21.88 -42.45 -23.13
C VAL A 14 -21.59 -42.77 -24.61
N PRO A 15 -22.62 -42.82 -25.48
CA PRO A 15 -22.40 -42.92 -26.93
C PRO A 15 -21.71 -41.67 -27.49
N ASP A 16 -20.77 -41.85 -28.42
CA ASP A 16 -20.01 -40.75 -29.04
C ASP A 16 -20.93 -39.72 -29.71
N GLU A 17 -21.93 -40.18 -30.46
CA GLU A 17 -22.94 -39.32 -31.11
C GLU A 17 -23.78 -38.51 -30.09
N TRP A 18 -24.02 -39.08 -28.90
CA TRP A 18 -24.71 -38.36 -27.83
C TRP A 18 -23.82 -37.27 -27.24
N LEU A 19 -22.53 -37.58 -27.01
CA LEU A 19 -21.57 -36.64 -26.46
C LEU A 19 -21.33 -35.48 -27.42
N GLU A 20 -21.09 -35.77 -28.70
CA GLU A 20 -20.93 -34.76 -29.76
C GLU A 20 -22.18 -33.87 -29.83
N SER A 21 -23.37 -34.47 -29.91
CA SER A 21 -24.63 -33.72 -29.92
C SER A 21 -24.81 -32.87 -28.65
N SER A 22 -24.37 -33.35 -27.48
CA SER A 22 -24.53 -32.62 -26.21
C SER A 22 -23.55 -31.44 -26.12
N LEU A 23 -22.31 -31.62 -26.58
CA LEU A 23 -21.30 -30.56 -26.61
C LEU A 23 -21.62 -29.49 -27.67
N ASP A 24 -22.19 -29.88 -28.81
CA ASP A 24 -22.60 -28.95 -29.87
C ASP A 24 -23.82 -28.10 -29.47
N ASN A 25 -24.70 -28.66 -28.64
CA ASN A 25 -25.88 -27.98 -28.11
C ASN A 25 -25.68 -27.39 -26.70
N ALA A 26 -24.46 -27.50 -26.16
CA ALA A 26 -24.13 -26.94 -24.85
C ALA A 26 -24.28 -25.41 -24.88
N SER A 27 -24.44 -24.81 -23.70
CA SER A 27 -24.54 -23.35 -23.59
C SER A 27 -23.22 -22.61 -23.89
N VAL A 28 -22.12 -23.35 -24.04
CA VAL A 28 -20.81 -22.83 -24.44
C VAL A 28 -20.44 -23.42 -25.80
N THR A 29 -20.05 -22.54 -26.72
CA THR A 29 -19.55 -22.95 -28.04
C THR A 29 -18.09 -23.39 -27.97
N PHE A 30 -17.79 -24.52 -28.60
CA PHE A 30 -16.45 -25.07 -28.71
C PHE A 30 -15.96 -25.08 -30.16
N ASN A 31 -14.64 -25.03 -30.32
CA ASN A 31 -13.95 -25.35 -31.57
C ASN A 31 -13.23 -26.69 -31.42
N GLY A 32 -12.99 -27.40 -32.52
CA GLY A 32 -12.33 -28.71 -32.52
C GLY A 32 -13.29 -29.90 -32.44
N GLU A 33 -12.74 -31.11 -32.51
CA GLU A 33 -13.50 -32.38 -32.50
C GLU A 33 -13.13 -33.21 -31.25
N ASP A 34 -11.97 -33.88 -31.25
CA ASP A 34 -11.49 -34.71 -30.12
C ASP A 34 -10.92 -33.85 -28.99
N ILE A 35 -10.21 -32.77 -29.35
CA ILE A 35 -9.75 -31.74 -28.41
C ILE A 35 -10.59 -30.50 -28.68
N ARG A 36 -11.50 -30.20 -27.75
CA ARG A 36 -12.42 -29.07 -27.86
C ARG A 36 -12.00 -27.93 -26.94
N TRP A 37 -12.14 -26.69 -27.39
CA TRP A 37 -11.81 -25.53 -26.56
C TRP A 37 -12.80 -24.39 -26.73
N SER A 38 -13.15 -23.75 -25.61
CA SER A 38 -14.05 -22.61 -25.60
C SER A 38 -13.35 -21.30 -25.96
N LYS A 39 -14.12 -20.23 -26.19
CA LYS A 39 -13.58 -18.91 -26.49
C LYS A 39 -12.66 -18.42 -25.35
N GLY A 40 -11.46 -17.98 -25.71
CA GLY A 40 -10.42 -17.55 -24.78
C GLY A 40 -9.34 -18.59 -24.50
N LEU A 41 -9.48 -19.80 -25.07
CA LEU A 41 -8.45 -20.82 -25.13
C LEU A 41 -8.07 -21.12 -26.59
N GLU A 42 -6.99 -21.85 -26.76
CA GLU A 42 -6.49 -22.37 -28.03
C GLU A 42 -6.23 -23.87 -27.89
N LYS A 43 -6.24 -24.60 -29.01
CA LYS A 43 -6.01 -26.06 -29.02
C LYS A 43 -4.75 -26.44 -28.24
N GLU A 44 -3.64 -25.74 -28.51
CA GLU A 44 -2.34 -26.03 -27.89
C GLU A 44 -2.32 -25.86 -26.37
N ILE A 45 -3.19 -25.00 -25.82
CA ILE A 45 -3.30 -24.79 -24.37
C ILE A 45 -3.93 -26.03 -23.74
N VAL A 46 -5.00 -26.55 -24.34
CA VAL A 46 -5.74 -27.71 -23.84
C VAL A 46 -4.92 -28.99 -24.05
N GLU A 47 -4.34 -29.17 -25.23
CA GLU A 47 -3.56 -30.35 -25.61
C GLU A 47 -2.29 -30.54 -24.78
N ASN A 48 -1.63 -29.44 -24.40
CA ASN A 48 -0.41 -29.48 -23.59
C ASN A 48 -0.65 -29.09 -22.12
N GLU A 49 -1.91 -29.01 -21.69
CA GLU A 49 -2.28 -28.73 -20.29
C GLU A 49 -1.66 -27.43 -19.73
N LYS A 50 -1.48 -26.42 -20.58
CA LYS A 50 -0.81 -25.17 -20.19
C LYS A 50 -1.70 -24.37 -19.23
N ILE A 51 -1.12 -23.94 -18.11
CA ILE A 51 -1.78 -23.04 -17.16
C ILE A 51 -1.96 -21.65 -17.78
N THR A 52 -3.06 -20.96 -17.43
CA THR A 52 -3.32 -19.57 -17.83
C THR A 52 -3.56 -18.67 -16.63
N ASP A 53 -3.37 -17.35 -16.78
CA ASP A 53 -3.59 -16.36 -15.72
C ASP A 53 -5.00 -16.40 -15.10
N SER A 54 -6.00 -16.65 -15.94
CA SER A 54 -7.41 -16.71 -15.53
C SER A 54 -7.80 -18.08 -14.98
N GLY A 55 -7.03 -19.13 -15.27
CA GLY A 55 -7.41 -20.52 -15.06
C GLY A 55 -8.49 -21.01 -16.02
N TRP A 56 -8.57 -22.33 -16.18
CA TRP A 56 -9.57 -23.01 -17.00
C TRP A 56 -9.86 -24.42 -16.47
N LEU A 57 -11.01 -24.98 -16.83
CA LEU A 57 -11.38 -26.36 -16.49
C LEU A 57 -11.06 -27.29 -17.65
N LYS A 58 -10.32 -28.36 -17.36
CA LYS A 58 -10.18 -29.51 -18.24
C LYS A 58 -11.28 -30.51 -17.89
N LEU A 59 -12.09 -30.90 -18.87
CA LEU A 59 -13.03 -32.01 -18.75
C LEU A 59 -12.58 -33.14 -19.66
N ASP A 60 -12.45 -34.34 -19.11
CA ASP A 60 -12.04 -35.53 -19.83
C ASP A 60 -13.20 -36.52 -19.87
N PHE A 61 -13.75 -36.76 -21.06
CA PHE A 61 -14.83 -37.72 -21.30
C PHE A 61 -14.28 -39.08 -21.80
N GLY A 62 -12.98 -39.33 -21.68
CA GLY A 62 -12.26 -40.48 -22.22
C GLY A 62 -11.66 -40.17 -23.59
N ASP A 63 -12.46 -40.29 -24.65
CA ASP A 63 -11.99 -40.08 -26.03
C ASP A 63 -12.03 -38.60 -26.46
N VAL A 64 -12.70 -37.73 -25.68
CA VAL A 64 -12.85 -36.30 -25.96
C VAL A 64 -12.42 -35.48 -24.74
N VAL A 65 -11.51 -34.52 -24.97
CA VAL A 65 -11.04 -33.57 -23.96
C VAL A 65 -11.58 -32.18 -24.26
N VAL A 66 -12.16 -31.52 -23.26
CA VAL A 66 -12.77 -30.19 -23.38
C VAL A 66 -12.07 -29.20 -22.45
N GLY A 67 -11.51 -28.13 -23.01
CA GLY A 67 -11.02 -26.99 -22.27
C GLY A 67 -12.07 -25.87 -22.17
N LEU A 68 -12.41 -25.50 -20.94
CA LEU A 68 -13.44 -24.51 -20.64
C LEU A 68 -12.84 -23.29 -19.95
N CYS A 69 -12.76 -22.18 -20.68
CA CYS A 69 -12.27 -20.91 -20.16
C CYS A 69 -13.24 -20.35 -19.09
N SER A 70 -12.69 -19.82 -18.00
CA SER A 70 -13.44 -19.11 -16.95
C SER A 70 -14.39 -18.03 -17.49
N SER A 71 -13.96 -17.27 -18.50
CA SER A 71 -14.78 -16.20 -19.12
C SER A 71 -15.99 -16.71 -19.93
N SER A 72 -15.97 -17.98 -20.34
CA SER A 72 -17.07 -18.63 -21.04
C SER A 72 -18.16 -19.06 -20.07
N LEU A 73 -17.78 -19.55 -18.88
CA LEU A 73 -18.69 -19.90 -17.79
C LEU A 73 -19.41 -18.69 -17.20
N SER A 74 -18.72 -17.55 -17.07
CA SER A 74 -19.34 -16.34 -16.52
C SER A 74 -20.43 -15.73 -17.41
N LYS A 75 -20.62 -16.23 -18.64
CA LYS A 75 -21.55 -15.68 -19.63
C LYS A 75 -22.75 -16.59 -19.91
N THR A 76 -22.84 -17.74 -19.22
CA THR A 76 -23.91 -18.72 -19.45
C THR A 76 -25.28 -18.24 -18.97
N ASN A 77 -25.34 -17.23 -18.09
CA ASN A 77 -26.56 -16.55 -17.61
C ASN A 77 -27.76 -17.50 -17.41
N ASP A 78 -28.71 -17.49 -18.35
CA ASP A 78 -29.99 -18.21 -18.30
C ASP A 78 -29.88 -19.70 -18.69
N ALA A 79 -28.74 -20.15 -19.21
CA ALA A 79 -28.49 -21.52 -19.62
C ALA A 79 -27.13 -22.01 -19.08
N PRO A 80 -27.06 -22.47 -17.81
CA PRO A 80 -25.78 -22.90 -17.23
C PRO A 80 -25.23 -24.16 -17.93
N PHE A 81 -23.90 -24.26 -17.97
CA PHE A 81 -23.16 -25.26 -18.74
C PHE A 81 -23.44 -26.68 -18.27
N VAL A 82 -23.26 -26.98 -16.98
CA VAL A 82 -23.48 -28.35 -16.46
C VAL A 82 -24.91 -28.82 -16.72
N PRO A 83 -25.98 -28.05 -16.42
CA PRO A 83 -27.35 -28.40 -16.81
C PRO A 83 -27.53 -28.67 -18.31
N SER A 84 -26.88 -27.89 -19.19
CA SER A 84 -27.04 -28.02 -20.65
C SER A 84 -26.62 -29.39 -21.19
N ILE A 85 -25.71 -30.08 -20.48
CA ILE A 85 -25.28 -31.45 -20.79
C ILE A 85 -25.99 -32.46 -19.89
N ALA A 86 -25.94 -32.25 -18.57
CA ALA A 86 -26.33 -33.26 -17.59
C ALA A 86 -27.84 -33.58 -17.62
N LEU A 87 -28.71 -32.65 -18.01
CA LEU A 87 -30.14 -32.90 -18.13
C LEU A 87 -30.51 -33.86 -19.27
N GLY A 88 -29.56 -34.15 -20.18
CA GLY A 88 -29.72 -35.15 -21.24
C GLY A 88 -29.54 -36.61 -20.78
N MET A 89 -29.22 -36.84 -19.49
CA MET A 89 -28.95 -38.18 -18.93
C MET A 89 -29.60 -38.39 -17.55
N MET A 90 -29.64 -39.65 -17.10
CA MET A 90 -30.17 -40.04 -15.78
C MET A 90 -29.21 -41.00 -15.05
N PRO A 91 -28.77 -40.68 -13.82
CA PRO A 91 -28.97 -39.42 -13.11
C PRO A 91 -28.24 -38.24 -13.78
N PRO A 92 -28.70 -36.98 -13.63
CA PRO A 92 -28.11 -35.82 -14.29
C PRO A 92 -26.83 -35.37 -13.59
N LYS A 93 -25.76 -36.16 -13.73
CA LYS A 93 -24.47 -35.95 -13.06
C LYS A 93 -23.36 -35.94 -14.09
N LEU A 94 -22.74 -34.79 -14.32
CA LEU A 94 -21.60 -34.70 -15.24
C LEU A 94 -20.40 -35.52 -14.73
N SER A 95 -20.22 -35.57 -13.41
CA SER A 95 -19.17 -36.36 -12.76
C SER A 95 -19.27 -37.88 -12.96
N ALA A 96 -20.39 -38.38 -13.50
CA ALA A 96 -20.53 -39.79 -13.82
C ALA A 96 -19.86 -40.15 -15.16
N ILE A 97 -19.71 -39.17 -16.07
CA ILE A 97 -19.30 -39.41 -17.46
C ILE A 97 -18.03 -38.66 -17.84
N ALA A 98 -17.52 -37.81 -16.94
CA ALA A 98 -16.32 -37.02 -17.16
C ALA A 98 -15.54 -36.85 -15.87
N ASP A 99 -14.22 -36.80 -16.00
CA ASP A 99 -13.30 -36.29 -14.99
C ASP A 99 -13.05 -34.80 -15.23
N ALA A 100 -12.76 -34.06 -14.17
CA ALA A 100 -12.55 -32.62 -14.26
C ALA A 100 -11.38 -32.15 -13.42
N GLU A 101 -10.57 -31.27 -13.99
CA GLU A 101 -9.40 -30.70 -13.35
C GLU A 101 -9.36 -29.18 -13.56
N TRP A 102 -8.86 -28.46 -12.56
CA TRP A 102 -8.71 -27.00 -12.63
C TRP A 102 -7.27 -26.61 -12.89
N MET A 103 -7.06 -26.00 -14.06
CA MET A 103 -5.75 -25.68 -14.61
C MET A 103 -5.35 -24.26 -14.25
N TRP A 104 -4.91 -24.05 -13.01
CA TRP A 104 -4.45 -22.75 -12.52
C TRP A 104 -3.50 -22.89 -11.33
N ARG A 105 -2.54 -21.97 -11.24
CA ARG A 105 -1.70 -21.77 -10.06
C ARG A 105 -1.57 -20.26 -9.78
N PRO A 106 -1.31 -19.85 -8.52
CA PRO A 106 -0.98 -18.47 -8.22
C PRO A 106 0.22 -18.00 -9.04
N LYS A 107 0.21 -16.73 -9.44
CA LYS A 107 1.37 -16.14 -10.11
C LYS A 107 2.56 -16.11 -9.16
N GLY A 108 3.73 -16.50 -9.63
CA GLY A 108 4.94 -16.64 -8.80
C GLY A 108 5.11 -18.03 -8.18
N TRP A 109 4.09 -18.90 -8.23
CA TRP A 109 4.22 -20.28 -7.76
C TRP A 109 5.18 -21.10 -8.64
N PRO A 110 6.13 -21.87 -8.08
CA PRO A 110 7.08 -22.64 -8.88
C PRO A 110 6.41 -23.72 -9.73
N GLU A 111 6.89 -23.91 -10.96
CA GLU A 111 6.32 -24.90 -11.90
C GLU A 111 6.53 -26.35 -11.41
N ASP A 112 7.66 -26.61 -10.76
CA ASP A 112 8.06 -27.90 -10.20
C ASP A 112 7.47 -28.17 -8.81
N ARG A 113 6.83 -27.18 -8.18
CA ARG A 113 6.21 -27.32 -6.88
C ARG A 113 4.73 -27.69 -6.99
N GLU A 114 4.37 -28.82 -6.40
CA GLU A 114 2.96 -29.22 -6.28
C GLU A 114 2.17 -28.29 -5.36
N LEU A 115 0.87 -28.16 -5.64
CA LEU A 115 -0.06 -27.48 -4.75
C LEU A 115 -0.22 -28.26 -3.42
N PRO A 116 -0.52 -27.58 -2.29
CA PRO A 116 -0.80 -28.25 -1.03
C PRO A 116 -1.94 -29.26 -1.16
N GLU A 117 -1.81 -30.42 -0.49
CA GLU A 117 -2.75 -31.54 -0.65
C GLU A 117 -4.17 -31.17 -0.18
N GLU A 118 -4.28 -30.46 0.95
CA GLU A 118 -5.57 -29.94 1.42
C GLU A 118 -6.24 -29.03 0.37
N GLY A 119 -5.44 -28.24 -0.36
CA GLY A 119 -5.90 -27.41 -1.46
C GLY A 119 -6.45 -28.24 -2.61
N LYS A 120 -5.78 -29.34 -2.98
CA LYS A 120 -6.23 -30.27 -4.02
C LYS A 120 -7.53 -30.97 -3.62
N GLU A 121 -7.65 -31.42 -2.38
CA GLU A 121 -8.87 -32.06 -1.86
C GLU A 121 -10.06 -31.09 -1.92
N ARG A 122 -9.92 -29.88 -1.35
CA ARG A 122 -10.95 -28.84 -1.40
C ARG A 122 -11.28 -28.42 -2.83
N LEU A 123 -10.30 -28.39 -3.73
CA LEU A 123 -10.51 -28.09 -5.14
C LEU A 123 -11.36 -29.16 -5.81
N ASN A 124 -11.06 -30.44 -5.57
CA ASN A 124 -11.84 -31.57 -6.09
C ASN A 124 -13.28 -31.55 -5.56
N GLU A 125 -13.50 -31.22 -4.28
CA GLU A 125 -14.84 -31.07 -3.72
C GLU A 125 -15.65 -29.97 -4.43
N VAL A 126 -15.03 -28.81 -4.68
CA VAL A 126 -15.64 -27.69 -5.42
C VAL A 126 -16.03 -28.09 -6.83
N ILE A 127 -15.11 -28.75 -7.56
CA ILE A 127 -15.35 -29.22 -8.93
C ILE A 127 -16.46 -30.27 -8.95
N HIS A 128 -16.42 -31.25 -8.04
CA HIS A 128 -17.47 -32.27 -7.93
C HIS A 128 -18.83 -31.66 -7.60
N ALA A 129 -18.90 -30.66 -6.72
CA ALA A 129 -20.14 -29.95 -6.41
C ALA A 129 -20.71 -29.26 -7.66
N TRP A 130 -19.86 -28.61 -8.46
CA TRP A 130 -20.26 -28.00 -9.73
C TRP A 130 -20.76 -29.02 -10.76
N MET A 131 -20.01 -30.10 -10.99
CA MET A 131 -20.41 -31.17 -11.91
C MET A 131 -21.72 -31.89 -11.51
N ASN A 132 -22.10 -31.78 -10.24
CA ASN A 132 -23.31 -32.36 -9.68
C ASN A 132 -24.43 -31.33 -9.44
N LEU A 133 -24.37 -30.17 -10.09
CA LEU A 133 -25.40 -29.12 -10.06
C LEU A 133 -25.58 -28.46 -8.68
N ALA A 134 -24.65 -28.66 -7.74
CA ALA A 134 -24.68 -28.07 -6.40
C ALA A 134 -23.96 -26.71 -6.32
N LEU A 135 -23.09 -26.40 -7.30
CA LEU A 135 -22.42 -25.11 -7.42
C LEU A 135 -22.73 -24.47 -8.78
N PRO A 136 -23.16 -23.20 -8.82
CA PRO A 136 -23.35 -22.46 -10.08
C PRO A 136 -22.05 -22.14 -10.83
N ASP A 137 -22.14 -22.02 -12.16
CA ASP A 137 -21.03 -21.69 -13.08
C ASP A 137 -20.30 -20.39 -12.71
N ASP A 138 -21.01 -19.35 -12.28
CA ASP A 138 -20.43 -18.05 -11.97
C ASP A 138 -19.56 -18.06 -10.70
N LYS A 139 -19.68 -19.12 -9.88
CA LYS A 139 -18.96 -19.26 -8.61
C LYS A 139 -17.74 -20.16 -8.68
N ILE A 140 -17.66 -21.08 -9.64
CA ILE A 140 -16.60 -22.09 -9.68
C ILE A 140 -15.20 -21.47 -9.71
N VAL A 141 -14.97 -20.44 -10.53
CA VAL A 141 -13.66 -19.81 -10.68
C VAL A 141 -13.15 -19.25 -9.35
N ARG A 142 -13.99 -18.52 -8.63
CA ARG A 142 -13.63 -17.95 -7.32
C ARG A 142 -13.45 -19.05 -6.29
N ALA A 143 -14.32 -20.06 -6.28
CA ALA A 143 -14.24 -21.18 -5.35
C ALA A 143 -12.94 -21.97 -5.53
N CYS A 144 -12.59 -22.33 -6.78
CA CYS A 144 -11.34 -23.05 -7.09
C CYS A 144 -10.09 -22.26 -6.67
N LYS A 145 -10.02 -20.96 -7.02
CA LYS A 145 -8.89 -20.10 -6.62
C LYS A 145 -8.79 -19.98 -5.10
N ASN A 146 -9.91 -19.79 -4.41
CA ASN A 146 -9.93 -19.72 -2.96
C ASN A 146 -9.49 -21.03 -2.30
N SER A 147 -9.90 -22.19 -2.82
CA SER A 147 -9.45 -23.49 -2.30
C SER A 147 -7.93 -23.60 -2.32
N ILE A 148 -7.30 -23.20 -3.43
CA ILE A 148 -5.83 -23.22 -3.59
C ILE A 148 -5.17 -22.15 -2.71
N LEU A 149 -5.62 -20.90 -2.80
CA LEU A 149 -4.96 -19.80 -2.09
C LEU A 149 -5.04 -19.96 -0.58
N SER A 150 -6.18 -20.48 -0.07
CA SER A 150 -6.41 -20.69 1.37
C SER A 150 -5.59 -21.82 1.98
N SER A 151 -5.13 -22.78 1.18
CA SER A 151 -4.32 -23.92 1.62
C SER A 151 -2.82 -23.65 1.59
N ILE A 152 -2.38 -22.48 1.14
CA ILE A 152 -0.97 -22.09 1.16
C ILE A 152 -0.56 -21.83 2.62
N GLU A 153 0.52 -22.48 3.05
CA GLU A 153 1.01 -22.47 4.42
C GLU A 153 2.30 -21.66 4.62
N GLU A 154 2.94 -21.21 3.54
CA GLU A 154 4.18 -20.43 3.63
C GLU A 154 4.27 -19.31 2.59
N GLY A 155 5.02 -18.26 2.95
CA GLY A 155 5.31 -17.11 2.10
C GLY A 155 4.24 -16.03 2.15
N PHE A 156 4.15 -15.23 1.09
CA PHE A 156 3.19 -14.12 1.01
C PHE A 156 2.16 -14.35 -0.08
N VAL A 157 0.90 -14.02 0.20
CA VAL A 157 -0.20 -14.11 -0.77
C VAL A 157 -0.88 -12.75 -0.87
N SER A 158 -0.91 -12.17 -2.06
CA SER A 158 -1.70 -10.95 -2.34
C SER A 158 -2.57 -11.17 -3.57
N GLY A 159 -3.89 -11.21 -3.36
CA GLY A 159 -4.84 -11.54 -4.42
C GLY A 159 -4.54 -12.90 -5.07
N ASN A 160 -4.06 -12.87 -6.32
CA ASN A 160 -3.73 -14.08 -7.12
C ASN A 160 -2.22 -14.35 -7.23
N TYR A 161 -1.40 -13.62 -6.48
CA TYR A 161 0.06 -13.73 -6.49
C TYR A 161 0.53 -14.43 -5.21
N TRP A 162 1.57 -15.23 -5.37
CA TRP A 162 2.34 -15.82 -4.30
C TRP A 162 3.80 -15.37 -4.42
N PHE A 163 4.42 -15.06 -3.28
CA PHE A 163 5.82 -14.70 -3.17
C PHE A 163 6.47 -15.63 -2.13
N PRO A 164 7.71 -16.09 -2.37
CA PRO A 164 8.41 -16.90 -1.37
C PRO A 164 8.70 -16.07 -0.10
N ALA A 165 8.95 -16.76 1.01
CA ALA A 165 9.11 -16.13 2.33
C ALA A 165 10.29 -15.15 2.41
N ASP A 166 11.29 -15.28 1.54
CA ASP A 166 12.45 -14.40 1.43
C ASP A 166 12.26 -13.23 0.45
N SER A 167 11.10 -13.12 -0.21
CA SER A 167 10.77 -12.10 -1.22
C SER A 167 9.84 -11.00 -0.68
N GLN A 168 10.06 -10.54 0.55
CA GLN A 168 9.28 -9.43 1.12
C GLN A 168 9.36 -8.15 0.25
N GLU A 169 10.53 -7.85 -0.30
CA GLU A 169 10.71 -6.69 -1.20
C GLU A 169 9.83 -6.78 -2.45
N ASP A 170 9.71 -7.98 -3.05
CA ASP A 170 8.89 -8.20 -4.24
C ASP A 170 7.39 -8.04 -3.94
N LEU A 171 6.94 -8.51 -2.76
CA LEU A 171 5.59 -8.27 -2.28
C LEU A 171 5.31 -6.77 -2.12
N LEU A 172 6.19 -6.05 -1.43
CA LEU A 172 6.01 -4.62 -1.18
C LEU A 172 6.00 -3.83 -2.49
N ALA A 173 6.83 -4.22 -3.47
CA ALA A 173 6.84 -3.64 -4.80
C ALA A 173 5.55 -3.93 -5.58
N HIS A 174 4.93 -5.11 -5.37
CA HIS A 174 3.64 -5.47 -5.95
C HIS A 174 2.48 -4.64 -5.40
N LEU A 175 2.53 -4.27 -4.12
CA LEU A 175 1.48 -3.51 -3.47
C LEU A 175 1.41 -2.06 -3.97
N GLN A 176 0.18 -1.55 -4.09
CA GLN A 176 -0.12 -0.18 -4.49
C GLN A 176 -0.12 0.73 -3.26
N GLY A 177 0.76 1.73 -3.24
CA GLY A 177 0.90 2.68 -2.13
C GLY A 177 2.09 3.61 -2.34
N SER A 178 2.23 4.62 -1.47
CA SER A 178 3.45 5.43 -1.42
C SER A 178 4.63 4.65 -0.83
N ASP A 179 5.85 5.15 -1.03
CA ASP A 179 7.05 4.56 -0.42
C ASP A 179 6.96 4.58 1.12
N ASP A 180 6.38 5.64 1.69
CA ASP A 180 6.11 5.71 3.13
C ASP A 180 5.15 4.60 3.60
N GLU A 181 4.09 4.30 2.83
CA GLU A 181 3.14 3.24 3.16
C GLU A 181 3.78 1.86 3.07
N ARG A 182 4.60 1.62 2.05
CA ARG A 182 5.34 0.36 1.90
C ARG A 182 6.39 0.20 3.00
N GLY A 183 7.08 1.28 3.38
CA GLY A 183 8.01 1.28 4.50
C GLY A 183 7.33 0.98 5.83
N ALA A 184 6.16 1.56 6.08
CA ALA A 184 5.36 1.24 7.26
C ALA A 184 4.93 -0.23 7.27
N LEU A 185 4.47 -0.76 6.13
CA LEU A 185 4.10 -2.17 6.06
C LEU A 185 5.31 -3.10 6.23
N ALA A 186 6.49 -2.74 5.71
CA ALA A 186 7.72 -3.49 5.91
C ALA A 186 8.06 -3.64 7.40
N VAL A 187 7.98 -2.55 8.17
CA VAL A 187 8.21 -2.59 9.62
C VAL A 187 7.23 -3.55 10.32
N ILE A 188 5.96 -3.51 9.92
CA ILE A 188 4.95 -4.43 10.47
C ILE A 188 5.32 -5.88 10.13
N LEU A 189 5.64 -6.17 8.87
CA LEU A 189 6.04 -7.51 8.43
C LEU A 189 7.27 -8.03 9.18
N ASP A 190 8.26 -7.16 9.44
CA ASP A 190 9.48 -7.52 10.16
C ASP A 190 9.23 -7.78 11.66
N SER A 191 8.16 -7.23 12.25
CA SER A 191 7.81 -7.42 13.66
C SER A 191 6.93 -8.66 13.92
N LEU A 192 6.47 -9.33 12.86
CA LEU A 192 5.54 -10.45 12.98
C LEU A 192 6.27 -11.78 13.20
N GLU A 193 5.89 -12.46 14.28
CA GLU A 193 6.42 -13.79 14.62
C GLU A 193 5.65 -14.93 13.93
N ASN A 194 4.38 -14.71 13.59
CA ASN A 194 3.48 -15.71 13.01
C ASN A 194 2.81 -15.17 11.74
N GLY A 195 2.25 -16.08 10.93
CA GLY A 195 1.43 -15.69 9.79
C GLY A 195 0.11 -15.04 10.19
N PHE A 196 -0.49 -14.32 9.25
CA PHE A 196 -1.79 -13.69 9.44
C PHE A 196 -2.48 -13.45 8.11
N TYR A 197 -3.78 -13.19 8.17
CA TYR A 197 -4.62 -12.91 7.02
C TYR A 197 -5.42 -11.64 7.25
N VAL A 198 -5.16 -10.62 6.44
CA VAL A 198 -5.93 -9.39 6.38
C VAL A 198 -6.98 -9.50 5.29
N ARG A 199 -8.23 -9.52 5.71
CA ARG A 199 -9.40 -9.60 4.83
C ARG A 199 -9.79 -8.23 4.31
N SER A 200 -10.50 -8.22 3.19
CA SER A 200 -11.07 -7.02 2.56
C SER A 200 -12.11 -6.29 3.42
N ASP A 201 -12.71 -6.96 4.41
CA ASP A 201 -13.61 -6.34 5.40
C ASP A 201 -12.87 -5.73 6.61
N GLY A 202 -11.54 -5.80 6.59
CA GLY A 202 -10.64 -5.25 7.58
C GLY A 202 -10.36 -6.15 8.77
N VAL A 203 -10.90 -7.37 8.79
CA VAL A 203 -10.63 -8.36 9.84
C VAL A 203 -9.23 -8.95 9.65
N VAL A 204 -8.46 -8.95 10.73
CA VAL A 204 -7.15 -9.62 10.82
C VAL A 204 -7.34 -10.94 11.54
N LEU A 205 -6.81 -12.02 10.96
CA LEU A 205 -6.84 -13.37 11.53
C LEU A 205 -5.40 -13.88 11.68
N GLU A 206 -5.02 -14.25 12.88
CA GLU A 206 -3.75 -14.96 13.12
C GLU A 206 -3.79 -16.35 12.47
N SER A 207 -2.63 -16.82 12.05
CA SER A 207 -2.43 -18.12 11.41
C SER A 207 -1.25 -18.83 12.07
N ASP A 208 -1.43 -20.10 12.41
CA ASP A 208 -0.34 -20.96 12.91
C ASP A 208 0.68 -21.31 11.81
N ASN A 209 0.31 -21.09 10.54
CA ASN A 209 1.17 -21.29 9.38
C ASN A 209 1.98 -20.01 9.09
N ASP A 210 3.19 -20.17 8.56
CA ASP A 210 4.14 -19.11 8.19
C ASP A 210 3.75 -18.37 6.88
N VAL A 211 2.46 -18.03 6.77
CA VAL A 211 1.87 -17.37 5.59
C VAL A 211 1.26 -16.03 5.96
N ILE A 212 1.58 -15.02 5.16
CA ILE A 212 0.99 -13.68 5.28
C ILE A 212 0.10 -13.43 4.07
N ARG A 213 -1.19 -13.20 4.32
CA ARG A 213 -2.20 -13.07 3.25
C ARG A 213 -2.89 -11.71 3.29
N PHE A 214 -3.02 -11.11 2.11
CA PHE A 214 -3.79 -9.90 1.88
C PHE A 214 -4.85 -10.14 0.80
N ASP A 215 -6.12 -9.87 1.13
CA ASP A 215 -7.20 -9.80 0.14
C ASP A 215 -7.02 -8.61 -0.82
N ASP A 216 -6.52 -7.49 -0.29
CA ASP A 216 -6.29 -6.26 -1.04
C ASP A 216 -4.84 -6.19 -1.56
N SER A 217 -4.64 -5.42 -2.62
CA SER A 217 -3.32 -5.09 -3.17
C SER A 217 -2.90 -3.66 -2.86
N SER A 218 -3.74 -2.88 -2.17
CA SER A 218 -3.45 -1.52 -1.73
C SER A 218 -2.91 -1.52 -0.30
N CYS A 219 -1.82 -0.79 -0.05
CA CYS A 219 -1.24 -0.64 1.28
C CYS A 219 -2.20 0.05 2.24
N HIS A 220 -3.01 1.00 1.75
CA HIS A 220 -3.84 1.84 2.61
C HIS A 220 -4.89 1.05 3.42
N PRO A 221 -5.74 0.19 2.82
CA PRO A 221 -6.64 -0.69 3.56
C PRO A 221 -5.93 -1.65 4.51
N ILE A 222 -4.78 -2.21 4.09
CA ILE A 222 -3.98 -3.13 4.91
C ILE A 222 -3.48 -2.41 6.17
N LEU A 223 -2.89 -1.23 6.01
CA LEU A 223 -2.43 -0.40 7.12
C LEU A 223 -3.57 0.01 8.04
N ILE A 224 -4.76 0.33 7.52
CA ILE A 224 -5.94 0.61 8.37
C ILE A 224 -6.23 -0.55 9.31
N SER A 225 -6.19 -1.79 8.81
CA SER A 225 -6.46 -2.99 9.60
C SER A 225 -5.40 -3.27 10.65
N LEU A 226 -4.14 -3.00 10.34
CA LEU A 226 -3.00 -3.34 11.20
C LEU A 226 -2.61 -2.21 12.17
N TRP A 227 -3.07 -0.98 11.94
CA TRP A 227 -2.60 0.20 12.67
C TRP A 227 -2.89 0.18 14.16
N ASP A 228 -4.05 -0.34 14.57
CA ASP A 228 -4.44 -0.36 15.99
C ASP A 228 -3.48 -1.22 16.82
N GLU A 229 -2.87 -2.26 16.23
CA GLU A 229 -1.97 -3.19 16.91
C GLU A 229 -0.50 -2.85 16.69
N HIS A 230 -0.11 -2.49 15.46
CA HIS A 230 1.30 -2.31 15.07
C HIS A 230 1.71 -0.86 14.83
N GLY A 231 0.79 0.11 15.00
CA GLY A 231 1.06 1.50 14.70
C GLY A 231 2.16 2.11 15.56
N LEU A 232 2.35 1.63 16.79
CA LEU A 232 3.44 2.10 17.67
C LEU A 232 4.80 1.66 17.16
N ASP A 233 4.94 0.42 16.70
CA ASP A 233 6.19 -0.11 16.15
C ASP A 233 6.63 0.70 14.91
N VAL A 234 5.67 1.05 14.04
CA VAL A 234 5.91 1.91 12.88
C VAL A 234 6.40 3.30 13.30
N LEU A 235 5.81 3.89 14.34
CA LEU A 235 6.21 5.21 14.84
C LEU A 235 7.61 5.18 15.47
N GLU A 236 7.95 4.10 16.17
CA GLU A 236 9.26 3.92 16.77
C GLU A 236 10.34 3.69 15.71
N GLU A 237 10.17 2.70 14.83
CA GLU A 237 11.22 2.31 13.87
C GLU A 237 11.44 3.36 12.77
N LEU A 238 10.36 3.91 12.17
CA LEU A 238 10.52 4.87 11.07
C LEU A 238 10.80 6.29 11.54
N TYR A 239 10.27 6.68 12.71
CA TYR A 239 10.25 8.08 13.15
C TYR A 239 10.97 8.30 14.49
N GLY A 240 11.29 7.26 15.25
CA GLY A 240 11.89 7.37 16.58
C GLY A 240 10.95 8.01 17.61
N ILE A 241 9.64 7.94 17.38
CA ILE A 241 8.62 8.53 18.25
C ILE A 241 8.11 7.47 19.22
N VAL A 242 8.26 7.71 20.52
CA VAL A 242 7.94 6.73 21.57
C VAL A 242 7.14 7.38 22.72
N GLY A 243 6.50 6.55 23.55
CA GLY A 243 5.78 7.00 24.75
C GLY A 243 4.47 7.74 24.45
N GLU A 244 4.13 8.73 25.30
CA GLU A 244 2.83 9.44 25.25
C GLU A 244 2.58 10.12 23.89
N GLU A 245 3.62 10.65 23.25
CA GLU A 245 3.50 11.25 21.92
C GLU A 245 3.06 10.23 20.85
N ALA A 246 3.62 9.02 20.89
CA ALA A 246 3.26 7.95 19.96
C ALA A 246 1.80 7.52 20.15
N GLU A 247 1.36 7.37 21.40
CA GLU A 247 -0.02 7.02 21.74
C GLU A 247 -1.03 8.08 21.26
N GLU A 248 -0.70 9.36 21.41
CA GLU A 248 -1.53 10.47 20.92
C GLU A 248 -1.65 10.45 19.39
N ILE A 249 -0.54 10.20 18.69
CA ILE A 249 -0.51 10.12 17.22
C ILE A 249 -1.35 8.94 16.73
N LEU A 250 -1.19 7.75 17.34
CA LEU A 250 -1.96 6.55 17.02
C LEU A 250 -3.46 6.83 17.19
N ALA A 251 -3.87 7.38 18.35
CA ALA A 251 -5.26 7.68 18.64
C ALA A 251 -5.84 8.77 17.71
N ARG A 252 -5.03 9.74 17.29
CA ARG A 252 -5.44 10.80 16.35
C ARG A 252 -5.71 10.23 14.96
N GLN A 253 -4.83 9.37 14.46
CA GLN A 253 -4.99 8.77 13.13
C GLN A 253 -6.24 7.88 13.06
N ARG A 254 -6.50 7.12 14.14
CA ARG A 254 -7.72 6.32 14.31
C ARG A 254 -9.02 7.15 14.20
N LYS A 255 -9.00 8.41 14.68
CA LYS A 255 -10.16 9.31 14.67
C LYS A 255 -10.34 10.09 13.36
N ARG A 256 -9.26 10.62 12.79
CA ARG A 256 -9.32 11.55 11.63
C ARG A 256 -9.54 10.84 10.29
N LYS A 257 -9.26 9.54 10.18
CA LYS A 257 -9.35 8.76 8.92
C LYS A 257 -8.61 9.42 7.74
N GLN A 258 -7.46 10.06 8.02
CA GLN A 258 -6.60 10.58 6.95
C GLN A 258 -6.00 9.41 6.15
N GLY A 259 -5.81 9.59 4.85
CA GLY A 259 -5.10 8.60 4.03
C GLY A 259 -3.68 8.37 4.56
N PHE A 260 -3.26 7.10 4.68
CA PHE A 260 -1.98 6.74 5.31
C PHE A 260 -0.78 7.38 4.62
N GLY A 261 -0.72 7.36 3.29
CA GLY A 261 0.37 8.02 2.56
C GLY A 261 0.50 9.52 2.83
N ALA A 262 -0.61 10.24 3.02
CA ALA A 262 -0.55 11.66 3.38
C ALA A 262 -0.13 11.85 4.85
N PHE A 263 -0.64 11.01 5.75
CA PHE A 263 -0.35 11.05 7.17
C PHE A 263 1.13 10.75 7.46
N LEU A 264 1.67 9.67 6.91
CA LEU A 264 3.05 9.23 7.11
C LEU A 264 4.05 10.25 6.53
N ARG A 265 3.75 10.78 5.33
CA ARG A 265 4.58 11.83 4.73
C ARG A 265 4.60 13.10 5.57
N GLU A 266 3.43 13.57 6.03
CA GLU A 266 3.33 14.75 6.91
C GLU A 266 4.10 14.53 8.23
N LEU A 267 4.05 13.32 8.79
CA LEU A 267 4.80 12.96 9.99
C LEU A 267 6.31 13.04 9.74
N GLY A 268 6.79 12.49 8.62
CA GLY A 268 8.20 12.55 8.23
C GLY A 268 8.68 13.98 7.97
N GLU A 269 7.89 14.79 7.27
CA GLU A 269 8.18 16.21 7.04
C GLU A 269 8.30 16.98 8.36
N ASN A 270 7.34 16.77 9.28
CA ASN A 270 7.35 17.41 10.60
C ASN A 270 8.56 16.98 11.44
N LEU A 271 8.85 15.68 11.52
CA LEU A 271 10.01 15.17 12.25
C LEU A 271 11.32 15.71 11.69
N SER A 272 11.48 15.72 10.36
CA SER A 272 12.68 16.26 9.71
C SER A 272 12.88 17.74 10.06
N THR A 273 11.79 18.50 10.15
CA THR A 273 11.80 19.91 10.53
C THR A 273 12.20 20.06 11.99
N THR A 274 11.59 19.32 12.91
CA THR A 274 11.94 19.33 14.34
C THR A 274 13.42 18.98 14.56
N LYS A 275 13.91 17.91 13.93
CA LYS A 275 15.32 17.49 14.00
C LYS A 275 16.28 18.57 13.49
N ARG A 276 15.92 19.28 12.42
CA ARG A 276 16.70 20.44 11.93
C ARG A 276 16.71 21.54 12.98
N LEU A 277 15.55 21.94 13.51
CA LEU A 277 15.44 23.02 14.51
C LEU A 277 16.14 22.70 15.83
N ASP A 278 16.29 21.42 16.19
CA ASP A 278 17.04 20.99 17.37
C ASP A 278 18.55 21.23 17.28
N ARG A 279 19.09 21.44 16.06
CA ARG A 279 20.49 21.83 15.84
C ARG A 279 20.77 23.25 16.33
N LEU A 280 19.73 24.08 16.52
CA LEU A 280 19.91 25.44 17.00
C LEU A 280 20.46 25.44 18.43
N PRO A 281 21.45 26.30 18.76
CA PRO A 281 22.13 26.26 20.07
C PRO A 281 21.26 26.61 21.26
N TRP A 282 20.12 27.26 21.03
CA TRP A 282 19.23 27.80 22.05
C TRP A 282 17.86 27.14 21.99
N GLU A 283 17.21 27.00 23.14
CA GLU A 283 15.79 26.64 23.19
C GLU A 283 14.91 27.82 22.75
N SER A 284 13.74 27.51 22.19
CA SER A 284 12.78 28.52 21.76
C SER A 284 12.42 29.47 22.91
N ASN A 285 12.40 30.77 22.62
CA ASN A 285 12.05 31.85 23.56
C ASN A 285 13.00 32.05 24.76
N THR A 286 14.23 31.55 24.69
CA THR A 286 15.24 31.79 25.76
C THR A 286 16.05 33.08 25.59
N LEU A 287 16.20 33.56 24.35
CA LEU A 287 16.93 34.78 24.02
C LEU A 287 16.12 36.06 24.31
N PRO A 288 16.74 37.15 24.78
CA PRO A 288 16.05 38.41 25.02
C PRO A 288 15.62 39.09 23.72
N SER A 289 14.62 39.97 23.79
CA SER A 289 14.29 40.86 22.67
C SER A 289 15.45 41.82 22.38
N PRO A 290 15.82 42.07 21.11
CA PRO A 290 15.16 41.60 19.88
C PRO A 290 15.70 40.28 19.29
N LEU A 291 16.68 39.64 19.93
CA LEU A 291 17.33 38.40 19.44
C LEU A 291 16.38 37.21 19.45
N GLY A 292 15.56 37.06 20.49
CA GLY A 292 14.52 36.04 20.53
C GLY A 292 13.49 36.19 19.42
N PHE A 293 13.25 37.42 18.94
CA PHE A 293 12.39 37.64 17.78
C PHE A 293 13.08 37.21 16.47
N ALA A 294 14.39 37.45 16.34
CA ALA A 294 15.19 36.96 15.21
C ALA A 294 15.23 35.42 15.15
N ASP A 295 15.52 34.75 16.28
CA ASP A 295 15.50 33.28 16.39
C ASP A 295 14.12 32.71 16.02
N ASN A 296 13.03 33.32 16.52
CA ASN A 296 11.67 32.90 16.16
C ASN A 296 11.34 33.11 14.67
N LEU A 297 11.89 34.13 14.02
CA LEU A 297 11.75 34.32 12.58
C LEU A 297 12.51 33.26 11.79
N VAL A 298 13.75 32.92 12.20
CA VAL A 298 14.54 31.82 11.61
C VAL A 298 13.79 30.49 11.73
N ARG A 299 13.36 30.12 12.95
CA ARG A 299 12.57 28.89 13.17
C ARG A 299 11.32 28.86 12.30
N SER A 300 10.57 29.96 12.29
CA SER A 300 9.36 30.06 11.47
C SER A 300 9.64 30.00 9.96
N ALA A 301 10.78 30.49 9.51
CA ALA A 301 11.16 30.44 8.09
C ALA A 301 11.49 29.01 7.65
N VAL A 302 12.12 28.23 8.54
CA VAL A 302 12.40 26.81 8.30
C VAL A 302 11.12 25.98 8.33
N GLU A 303 10.23 26.22 9.30
CA GLU A 303 8.96 25.49 9.42
C GLU A 303 7.98 25.78 8.27
N ASN A 304 7.81 27.06 7.94
CA ASN A 304 6.67 27.52 7.14
C ASN A 304 7.09 28.31 5.88
N GLY A 305 8.39 28.37 5.59
CA GLY A 305 8.96 29.16 4.52
C GLY A 305 9.03 30.67 4.83
N ILE A 306 9.97 31.37 4.18
CA ILE A 306 10.23 32.81 4.38
C ILE A 306 8.96 33.65 4.16
N ALA A 307 8.11 33.30 3.19
CA ALA A 307 6.90 34.09 2.90
C ALA A 307 5.93 34.20 4.10
N SER A 308 5.84 33.15 4.93
CA SER A 308 4.98 33.13 6.12
C SER A 308 5.47 34.08 7.22
N THR A 309 6.78 34.34 7.27
CA THR A 309 7.42 35.17 8.31
C THR A 309 7.15 36.65 8.15
N VAL A 310 6.78 37.10 6.94
CA VAL A 310 6.46 38.51 6.64
C VAL A 310 5.36 39.03 7.57
N SER A 311 4.32 38.23 7.81
CA SER A 311 3.23 38.59 8.74
C SER A 311 3.70 38.68 10.19
N LYS A 312 4.62 37.80 10.61
CA LYS A 312 5.22 37.81 11.95
C LYS A 312 6.12 39.05 12.14
N ALA A 313 7.00 39.33 11.18
CA ALA A 313 7.91 40.48 11.19
C ALA A 313 7.17 41.81 11.37
N ARG A 314 5.99 41.97 10.75
CA ARG A 314 5.13 43.17 10.86
C ARG A 314 4.53 43.40 12.26
N LYS A 315 4.44 42.37 13.10
CA LYS A 315 3.77 42.43 14.42
C LYS A 315 4.71 42.78 15.57
N GLY A 316 6.02 42.90 15.30
CA GLY A 316 7.01 43.31 16.29
C GLY A 316 6.69 44.67 16.90
N LYS A 317 7.09 44.89 18.16
CA LYS A 317 6.94 46.17 18.87
C LYS A 317 8.28 46.60 19.43
N GLY A 318 8.53 47.91 19.49
CA GLY A 318 9.79 48.44 20.03
C GLY A 318 10.99 47.93 19.22
N LEU A 319 11.97 47.31 19.88
CA LEU A 319 13.15 46.76 19.21
C LEU A 319 12.82 45.60 18.26
N ASP A 320 11.77 44.81 18.55
CA ASP A 320 11.33 43.74 17.63
C ASP A 320 10.78 44.30 16.32
N MET A 321 10.26 45.55 16.33
CA MET A 321 9.82 46.23 15.11
C MET A 321 11.02 46.56 14.21
N ALA A 322 12.13 47.02 14.80
CA ALA A 322 13.38 47.22 14.07
C ALA A 322 13.95 45.91 13.53
N MET A 323 13.89 44.83 14.30
CA MET A 323 14.33 43.49 13.86
C MET A 323 13.44 42.94 12.73
N GLY A 324 12.13 43.14 12.83
CA GLY A 324 11.19 42.80 11.75
C GLY A 324 11.49 43.57 10.47
N TRP A 325 11.87 44.84 10.56
CA TRP A 325 12.33 45.61 9.40
C TRP A 325 13.62 45.05 8.81
N ALA A 326 14.62 44.75 9.65
CA ALA A 326 15.88 44.13 9.22
C ALA A 326 15.62 42.83 8.44
N TRP A 327 14.74 41.97 8.96
CA TRP A 327 14.35 40.70 8.32
C TRP A 327 13.70 40.89 6.96
N LEU A 328 12.81 41.89 6.82
CA LEU A 328 12.21 42.19 5.52
C LEU A 328 13.24 42.70 4.51
N ASN A 329 14.28 43.41 4.93
CA ASN A 329 15.37 43.85 4.05
C ASN A 329 16.24 42.67 3.59
N VAL A 330 16.66 41.80 4.53
CA VAL A 330 17.41 40.57 4.24
C VAL A 330 16.75 39.75 3.13
N HIS A 331 15.42 39.65 3.14
CA HIS A 331 14.67 38.87 2.15
C HIS A 331 14.08 39.67 0.98
N ASN A 332 14.44 40.96 0.82
CA ASN A 332 13.91 41.84 -0.23
C ASN A 332 12.37 41.89 -0.27
N ARG A 333 11.72 41.99 0.90
CA ARG A 333 10.25 42.02 1.09
C ARG A 333 9.73 43.39 1.58
N THR A 334 10.44 44.48 1.31
CA THR A 334 10.16 45.80 1.90
C THR A 334 9.15 46.67 1.13
N GLU A 335 8.96 46.43 -0.18
CA GLU A 335 8.27 47.35 -1.10
C GLU A 335 6.83 47.72 -0.73
N SER A 336 6.10 46.84 -0.04
CA SER A 336 4.68 47.07 0.33
C SER A 336 4.44 47.41 1.79
N ASP A 337 5.49 47.38 2.62
CA ASP A 337 5.36 47.39 4.09
C ASP A 337 6.12 48.51 4.80
N ALA A 338 6.99 49.24 4.10
CA ALA A 338 7.82 50.31 4.69
C ALA A 338 7.02 51.35 5.51
N TRP A 339 5.77 51.63 5.11
CA TRP A 339 4.88 52.57 5.80
C TRP A 339 4.41 52.10 7.18
N ARG A 340 4.50 50.79 7.48
CA ARG A 340 4.10 50.19 8.77
C ARG A 340 5.16 50.37 9.86
N PHE A 341 6.38 50.74 9.50
CA PHE A 341 7.52 50.89 10.41
C PHE A 341 7.84 52.37 10.62
N ASP A 342 7.99 52.78 11.87
CA ASP A 342 8.41 54.15 12.18
C ASP A 342 9.86 54.40 11.73
N GLY A 343 10.24 55.68 11.60
CA GLY A 343 11.58 56.04 11.10
C GLY A 343 12.70 55.49 11.97
N SER A 344 12.56 55.51 13.30
CA SER A 344 13.61 55.01 14.21
C SER A 344 13.78 53.50 14.09
N SER A 345 12.69 52.75 13.93
CA SER A 345 12.76 51.31 13.68
C SER A 345 13.39 50.98 12.33
N ARG A 346 13.15 51.79 11.29
CA ARG A 346 13.76 51.59 9.97
C ARG A 346 15.25 51.88 9.96
N ASP A 347 15.69 52.95 10.62
CA ASP A 347 17.11 53.29 10.73
C ASP A 347 17.85 52.19 11.50
N LYS A 348 17.38 51.84 12.72
CA LYS A 348 17.98 50.78 13.53
C LYS A 348 17.97 49.43 12.82
N GLY A 349 16.84 49.05 12.24
CA GLY A 349 16.72 47.78 11.51
C GLY A 349 17.61 47.74 10.27
N GLY A 350 17.81 48.89 9.61
CA GLY A 350 18.76 49.03 8.50
C GLY A 350 20.20 48.73 8.92
N ASP A 351 20.62 49.25 10.08
CA ASP A 351 21.96 48.97 10.64
C ASP A 351 22.14 47.48 11.01
N TRP A 352 21.04 46.77 11.30
CA TRP A 352 21.08 45.35 11.69
C TRP A 352 21.07 44.36 10.52
N VAL A 353 20.79 44.83 9.29
CA VAL A 353 20.68 43.97 8.10
C VAL A 353 21.93 43.10 7.89
N PRO A 354 23.18 43.63 7.96
CA PRO A 354 24.37 42.80 7.70
C PRO A 354 24.52 41.63 8.68
N ALA A 355 24.30 41.86 9.97
CA ALA A 355 24.41 40.80 10.97
C ALA A 355 23.24 39.81 10.90
N LEU A 356 22.03 40.29 10.62
CA LEU A 356 20.89 39.41 10.44
C LEU A 356 21.00 38.58 9.15
N GLN A 357 21.59 39.12 8.09
CA GLN A 357 21.91 38.37 6.87
C GLN A 357 22.90 37.24 7.19
N ALA A 358 24.00 37.55 7.89
CA ALA A 358 24.96 36.53 8.31
C ALA A 358 24.31 35.45 9.19
N LEU A 359 23.39 35.83 10.07
CA LEU A 359 22.64 34.88 10.89
C LEU A 359 21.75 33.97 10.03
N TRP A 360 21.04 34.54 9.06
CA TRP A 360 20.21 33.76 8.13
C TRP A 360 21.05 32.83 7.25
N ASP A 361 22.17 33.29 6.72
CA ASP A 361 23.06 32.49 5.86
C ASP A 361 23.61 31.29 6.64
N ALA A 362 24.08 31.51 7.87
CA ALA A 362 24.52 30.43 8.75
C ALA A 362 23.37 29.48 9.13
N ALA A 363 22.15 30.02 9.33
CA ALA A 363 20.97 29.20 9.58
C ALA A 363 20.59 28.34 8.37
N GLU A 364 20.65 28.89 7.17
CA GLU A 364 20.37 28.16 5.93
C GLU A 364 21.39 27.03 5.74
N ASP A 365 22.68 27.30 5.96
CA ASP A 365 23.73 26.29 5.88
C ASP A 365 23.52 25.17 6.91
N LEU A 366 23.23 25.54 8.17
CA LEU A 366 23.03 24.59 9.28
C LEU A 366 21.75 23.76 9.16
N LEU A 367 20.64 24.41 8.81
CA LEU A 367 19.28 23.84 8.92
C LEU A 367 18.75 23.31 7.59
N LEU A 368 19.17 23.88 6.46
CA LEU A 368 18.64 23.54 5.13
C LEU A 368 19.66 22.85 4.21
N LYS A 369 20.97 23.12 4.38
CA LYS A 369 22.05 22.48 3.61
C LYS A 369 22.81 21.39 4.38
N ASP A 370 22.34 21.05 5.58
CA ASP A 370 22.91 20.02 6.46
C ASP A 370 24.41 20.19 6.77
N ASN A 371 24.93 21.44 6.77
CA ASN A 371 26.30 21.74 7.17
C ASN A 371 26.38 21.93 8.70
N LEU A 372 26.69 20.87 9.44
CA LEU A 372 26.74 20.90 10.91
C LEU A 372 27.82 21.83 11.48
N ASP A 373 28.89 22.09 10.73
CA ASP A 373 29.97 22.98 11.15
C ASP A 373 29.52 24.46 11.20
N ALA A 374 28.43 24.81 10.49
CA ALA A 374 27.86 26.15 10.49
C ALA A 374 27.20 26.54 11.84
N ILE A 375 27.17 25.63 12.83
CA ILE A 375 26.71 25.96 14.19
C ILE A 375 27.56 27.04 14.84
N GLU A 376 28.87 27.05 14.61
CA GLU A 376 29.77 28.07 15.15
C GLU A 376 29.58 29.42 14.42
N ASP A 377 29.32 29.38 13.11
CA ASP A 377 28.97 30.57 12.34
C ASP A 377 27.62 31.16 12.80
N TYR A 378 26.64 30.30 13.08
CA TYR A 378 25.34 30.73 13.62
C TYR A 378 25.50 31.39 14.99
N LYS A 379 26.35 30.82 15.87
CA LYS A 379 26.66 31.42 17.18
C LYS A 379 27.36 32.76 17.03
N ALA A 380 28.38 32.84 16.18
CA ALA A 380 29.13 34.05 15.92
C ALA A 380 28.24 35.17 15.33
N ALA A 381 27.37 34.82 14.38
CA ALA A 381 26.44 35.76 13.78
C ALA A 381 25.39 36.25 14.79
N MET A 382 24.86 35.37 15.64
CA MET A 382 23.97 35.78 16.73
C MET A 382 24.70 36.71 17.72
N GLY A 383 25.98 36.42 18.02
CA GLY A 383 26.83 37.24 18.89
C GLY A 383 27.04 38.65 18.32
N TRP A 384 27.36 38.73 17.02
CA TRP A 384 27.46 40.00 16.31
C TRP A 384 26.13 40.76 16.32
N LEU A 385 25.00 40.07 16.10
CA LEU A 385 23.67 40.67 16.20
C LEU A 385 23.38 41.21 17.62
N ALA A 386 23.85 40.53 18.67
CA ALA A 386 23.77 41.03 20.05
C ALA A 386 24.50 42.36 20.22
N GLU A 387 25.75 42.43 19.76
CA GLU A 387 26.61 43.59 19.93
C GLU A 387 25.99 44.84 19.29
N ILE A 388 25.50 44.71 18.04
CA ILE A 388 24.92 45.84 17.31
C ILE A 388 23.52 46.23 17.81
N THR A 389 22.77 45.29 18.39
CA THR A 389 21.46 45.58 19.00
C THR A 389 21.60 46.12 20.43
N GLY A 390 22.80 46.04 21.02
CA GLY A 390 23.05 46.40 22.42
C GLY A 390 22.45 45.41 23.42
N SER A 391 22.17 44.18 22.98
CA SER A 391 21.56 43.13 23.78
C SER A 391 22.62 42.37 24.55
N GLN A 392 22.61 42.44 25.89
CA GLN A 392 23.44 41.58 26.71
C GLN A 392 22.72 40.26 26.98
N TRP A 393 23.35 39.13 26.64
CA TRP A 393 22.93 37.81 27.09
C TRP A 393 24.13 37.03 27.64
N ARG A 394 23.90 36.11 28.59
CA ARG A 394 24.94 35.21 29.11
C ARG A 394 24.93 33.92 28.31
N GLU A 395 26.09 33.50 27.80
CA GLU A 395 26.26 32.24 27.05
C GLU A 395 25.87 30.97 27.83
N ASP A 396 25.69 31.06 29.15
CA ASP A 396 25.34 29.95 30.05
C ASP A 396 23.93 29.33 29.84
N LYS A 397 23.19 29.71 28.79
CA LYS A 397 21.88 29.14 28.40
C LYS A 397 21.91 28.46 27.03
N THR A 398 23.02 27.82 26.72
CA THR A 398 23.14 26.92 25.58
C THR A 398 22.62 25.53 25.97
N LYS A 399 22.01 24.81 25.02
CA LYS A 399 21.54 23.42 25.21
C LYS A 399 22.69 22.48 25.59
#